data_AF-A0A650CD57-F1
#
_entry.id   AF-A0A650CD57-F1
#
_cell.length_a   1.000
_cell.length_b   1.000
_cell.length_c   1.000
_cell.angle_alpha   90.00
_cell.angle_beta   90.00
_cell.angle_gamma   90.00
#
_symmetry.space_group_name_H-M   'P 1'
#
loop_
_entity.id
_entity.type
_entity.pdbx_description
1 polymer ?
#
loop_
_entity_poly.entity_id
_entity_poly.type
_entity_poly.pdbx_seq_one_letter_code
_entity_poly.pdbx_strand_id
1 'polypeptide(L)'
;MLPILLLLLLIIPHHPFFIEYKTISYFVSSNSTLYGLIIENITNIYSNDTVKFDFYLINLNYSEYIGPIVEFDNLSSPTILYYFPQVGSDIAQKGSSVFQLVGEKNGCYIYENTQHPVSTVSIVTYYYVNSSGVPSKIIFLQYGLNGLVSNNTYVLYASNLINPSERIYFPSGLHKVSQTFSLNAFKNEVDNIVFSLIVVGIPVLLLFSKKKYNNNS
;
A
#
# COMPACT_ATOMS: atom_id res chain seq x y z
N MET A 1 12.02 -31.16 27.09
CA MET A 1 11.79 -31.34 25.63
C MET A 1 11.51 -30.02 24.88
N LEU A 2 11.91 -28.87 25.44
CA LEU A 2 11.71 -27.55 24.82
C LEU A 2 12.79 -27.11 23.81
N PRO A 3 14.05 -27.59 23.82
CA PRO A 3 15.08 -27.02 22.93
C PRO A 3 14.99 -27.52 21.47
N ILE A 4 14.24 -28.58 21.20
CA ILE A 4 14.10 -29.15 19.84
C ILE A 4 13.04 -28.39 19.01
N LEU A 5 12.00 -27.83 19.65
CA LEU A 5 10.96 -27.07 18.95
C LEU A 5 11.47 -25.69 18.46
N LEU A 6 12.36 -25.05 19.23
CA LEU A 6 13.02 -23.81 18.81
C LEU A 6 14.05 -24.03 17.68
N LEU A 7 14.69 -25.21 17.66
CA LEU A 7 15.64 -25.58 16.60
C LEU A 7 14.92 -25.91 15.28
N LEU A 8 13.69 -26.43 15.33
CA LEU A 8 12.85 -26.68 14.15
C LEU A 8 12.34 -25.40 13.48
N LEU A 9 12.14 -24.31 14.24
CA LEU A 9 11.80 -22.99 13.69
C LEU A 9 12.96 -22.34 12.92
N LEU A 10 14.20 -22.75 13.19
CA LEU A 10 15.42 -22.28 12.51
C LEU A 10 15.73 -23.06 11.21
N ILE A 11 15.01 -24.15 10.92
CA ILE A 11 15.29 -25.06 9.79
C ILE A 11 14.21 -24.95 8.69
N ILE A 12 13.12 -24.22 8.92
CA ILE A 12 12.20 -23.90 7.82
C ILE A 12 13.01 -23.02 6.87
N PRO A 13 13.22 -23.44 5.60
CA PRO A 13 13.81 -22.54 4.62
C PRO A 13 12.97 -21.28 4.70
N HIS A 14 13.60 -20.12 4.82
CA HIS A 14 12.95 -18.83 4.61
C HIS A 14 12.45 -18.84 3.16
N HIS A 15 11.33 -19.54 2.93
CA HIS A 15 10.72 -19.66 1.63
C HIS A 15 10.34 -18.23 1.28
N PRO A 16 10.83 -17.71 0.14
CA PRO A 16 10.42 -16.39 -0.29
C PRO A 16 8.90 -16.39 -0.34
N PHE A 17 8.29 -15.53 0.47
CA PHE A 17 6.86 -15.37 0.48
C PHE A 17 6.48 -14.11 -0.24
N PHE A 18 5.25 -14.06 -0.75
CA PHE A 18 4.78 -12.92 -1.49
C PHE A 18 3.34 -12.61 -1.13
N ILE A 19 2.97 -11.35 -1.33
CA ILE A 19 1.60 -10.87 -1.23
C ILE A 19 1.31 -10.11 -2.52
N GLU A 20 0.25 -10.52 -3.20
CA GLU A 20 -0.18 -9.89 -4.45
C GLU A 20 -1.61 -9.39 -4.32
N TYR A 21 -1.83 -8.12 -4.64
CA TYR A 21 -3.14 -7.49 -4.63
C TYR A 21 -3.53 -7.01 -6.01
N LYS A 22 -4.79 -7.25 -6.38
CA LYS A 22 -5.46 -6.47 -7.42
C LYS A 22 -5.97 -5.17 -6.83
N THR A 23 -5.62 -4.05 -7.46
CA THR A 23 -6.07 -2.72 -7.06
C THR A 23 -7.15 -2.20 -8.00
N ILE A 24 -8.13 -1.52 -7.42
CA ILE A 24 -9.20 -0.83 -8.11
C ILE A 24 -9.30 0.54 -7.47
N SER A 25 -8.87 1.58 -8.20
CA SER A 25 -8.82 2.96 -7.73
C SER A 25 -9.83 3.78 -8.50
N TYR A 26 -10.91 4.18 -7.83
CA TYR A 26 -11.93 5.06 -8.40
C TYR A 26 -11.70 6.51 -7.96
N PHE A 27 -11.68 7.42 -8.94
CA PHE A 27 -11.47 8.85 -8.75
C PHE A 27 -12.76 9.59 -9.09
N VAL A 28 -13.35 10.26 -8.10
CA VAL A 28 -14.69 10.87 -8.22
C VAL A 28 -14.68 12.08 -9.15
N SER A 29 -13.65 12.92 -9.08
CA SER A 29 -13.57 14.18 -9.84
C SER A 29 -13.43 13.96 -11.34
N SER A 30 -12.66 12.97 -11.76
CA SER A 30 -12.43 12.59 -13.15
C SER A 30 -13.41 11.51 -13.63
N ASN A 31 -14.17 10.89 -12.72
CA ASN A 31 -14.98 9.70 -12.99
C ASN A 31 -14.19 8.60 -13.70
N SER A 32 -12.95 8.39 -13.28
CA SER A 32 -12.03 7.40 -13.85
C SER A 32 -11.80 6.24 -12.89
N THR A 33 -11.44 5.09 -13.45
CA THR A 33 -11.03 3.91 -12.67
C THR A 33 -9.71 3.39 -13.19
N LEU A 34 -8.74 3.27 -12.30
CA LEU A 34 -7.50 2.56 -12.55
C LEU A 34 -7.56 1.15 -11.96
N TYR A 35 -7.03 0.20 -12.72
CA TYR A 35 -6.83 -1.19 -12.35
C TYR A 35 -5.34 -1.46 -12.29
N GLY A 36 -4.91 -2.10 -11.22
CA GLY A 36 -3.49 -2.43 -11.05
C GLY A 36 -3.27 -3.75 -10.36
N LEU A 37 -1.98 -4.10 -10.28
CA LEU A 37 -1.48 -5.14 -9.39
C LEU A 37 -0.37 -4.54 -8.54
N ILE A 38 -0.34 -4.94 -7.28
CA ILE A 38 0.78 -4.69 -6.37
C ILE A 38 1.36 -6.04 -5.98
N ILE A 39 2.66 -6.18 -6.10
CA ILE A 39 3.38 -7.39 -5.69
C ILE A 39 4.43 -7.00 -4.66
N GLU A 40 4.35 -7.60 -3.48
CA GLU A 40 5.36 -7.55 -2.42
C GLU A 40 6.03 -8.93 -2.37
N ASN A 41 7.25 -9.05 -2.91
CA ASN A 41 7.99 -10.31 -2.94
C ASN A 41 9.13 -10.27 -1.92
N ILE A 42 8.98 -10.98 -0.80
CA ILE A 42 9.96 -11.00 0.28
C ILE A 42 11.13 -11.86 -0.17
N THR A 43 12.29 -11.21 -0.34
CA THR A 43 13.52 -11.85 -0.83
C THR A 43 14.44 -12.27 0.29
N ASN A 44 14.33 -11.66 1.47
CA ASN A 44 15.11 -12.04 2.63
C ASN A 44 14.43 -11.64 3.95
N ILE A 45 14.65 -12.44 4.99
CA ILE A 45 14.31 -12.11 6.38
C ILE A 45 15.59 -12.20 7.19
N TYR A 46 15.94 -11.11 7.88
CA TYR A 46 17.10 -11.06 8.75
C TYR A 46 16.72 -11.48 10.18
N SER A 47 17.72 -11.85 10.98
CA SER A 47 17.51 -12.34 12.36
C SER A 47 16.97 -11.28 13.33
N ASN A 48 16.91 -10.02 12.94
CA ASN A 48 16.37 -8.89 13.71
C ASN A 48 14.95 -8.49 13.26
N ASP A 49 14.21 -9.40 12.63
CA ASP A 49 12.89 -9.20 12.03
C ASP A 49 12.82 -8.19 10.89
N THR A 50 13.97 -7.64 10.44
CA THR A 50 14.00 -6.85 9.22
C THR A 50 13.70 -7.76 8.03
N VAL A 51 12.80 -7.31 7.16
CA VAL A 51 12.53 -7.94 5.87
C VAL A 51 13.01 -7.07 4.74
N LYS A 52 13.56 -7.72 3.72
CA LYS A 52 13.85 -7.12 2.43
C LYS A 52 12.86 -7.69 1.42
N PHE A 53 12.23 -6.82 0.65
CA PHE A 53 11.29 -7.26 -0.37
C PHE A 53 11.39 -6.41 -1.64
N ASP A 54 11.09 -7.06 -2.77
CA ASP A 54 10.94 -6.40 -4.05
C ASP A 54 9.47 -5.98 -4.21
N PHE A 55 9.26 -4.70 -4.46
CA PHE A 55 7.96 -4.10 -4.65
C PHE A 55 7.73 -3.74 -6.12
N TYR A 56 6.58 -4.15 -6.64
CA TYR A 56 6.14 -3.84 -8.00
C TYR A 56 4.79 -3.15 -7.99
N LEU A 57 4.69 -2.09 -8.79
CA LEU A 57 3.43 -1.43 -9.11
C LEU A 57 3.14 -1.65 -10.60
N ILE A 58 2.04 -2.32 -10.90
CA ILE A 58 1.63 -2.64 -12.27
C ILE A 58 0.34 -1.89 -12.55
N ASN A 59 0.33 -1.11 -13.64
CA ASN A 59 -0.86 -0.45 -14.15
C ASN A 59 -1.40 -1.26 -15.33
N LEU A 60 -2.55 -1.90 -15.12
CA LEU A 60 -3.17 -2.78 -16.11
C LEU A 60 -3.87 -1.99 -17.22
N ASN A 61 -4.25 -0.73 -17.00
CA ASN A 61 -4.88 0.10 -18.02
C ASN A 61 -3.90 0.47 -19.14
N TYR A 62 -2.62 0.66 -18.80
CA TYR A 62 -1.59 1.10 -19.74
C TYR A 62 -0.56 0.02 -20.08
N SER A 63 -0.70 -1.18 -19.52
CA SER A 63 0.29 -2.25 -19.64
C SER A 63 1.69 -1.79 -19.23
N GLU A 64 1.77 -1.05 -18.11
CA GLU A 64 3.01 -0.46 -17.60
C GLU A 64 3.35 -1.01 -16.22
N TYR A 65 4.63 -1.01 -15.86
CA TYR A 65 5.03 -1.29 -14.48
C TYR A 65 6.25 -0.50 -14.01
N ILE A 66 6.30 -0.26 -12.71
CA ILE A 66 7.44 0.25 -11.97
C ILE A 66 7.94 -0.90 -11.07
N GLY A 67 9.25 -1.18 -11.13
CA GLY A 67 9.90 -2.14 -10.22
C GLY A 67 11.06 -2.93 -10.85
N PRO A 68 11.69 -3.83 -10.07
CA PRO A 68 11.54 -3.94 -8.62
C PRO A 68 12.05 -2.67 -7.92
N ILE A 69 11.30 -2.18 -6.95
CA ILE A 69 11.78 -1.23 -5.95
C ILE A 69 12.17 -2.06 -4.74
N VAL A 70 13.40 -1.94 -4.27
CA VAL A 70 13.87 -2.70 -3.11
C VAL A 70 13.51 -1.92 -1.86
N GLU A 71 12.67 -2.51 -1.02
CA GLU A 71 12.19 -1.92 0.23
C GLU A 71 12.62 -2.77 1.44
N PHE A 72 12.64 -2.12 2.59
CA PHE A 72 12.92 -2.75 3.87
C PHE A 72 11.83 -2.40 4.88
N ASP A 73 11.40 -3.38 5.68
CA ASP A 73 10.42 -3.18 6.74
C ASP A 73 10.76 -4.06 7.96
N ASN A 74 10.01 -3.93 9.05
CA ASN A 74 10.17 -4.74 10.25
C ASN A 74 8.93 -5.61 10.48
N LEU A 75 9.07 -6.94 10.51
CA LEU A 75 7.92 -7.85 10.66
C LEU A 75 7.18 -7.70 12.00
N SER A 76 7.89 -7.28 13.05
CA SER A 76 7.30 -7.06 14.37
C SER A 76 6.44 -5.79 14.42
N SER A 77 6.66 -4.82 13.52
CA SER A 77 5.79 -3.65 13.33
C SER A 77 5.86 -3.12 11.88
N PRO A 78 5.21 -3.79 10.91
CA PRO A 78 5.38 -3.47 9.50
C PRO A 78 4.71 -2.15 9.15
N THR A 79 5.46 -1.22 8.56
CA THR A 79 4.95 0.10 8.15
C THR A 79 4.41 0.10 6.73
N ILE A 80 5.08 -0.60 5.81
CA ILE A 80 4.80 -0.57 4.36
C ILE A 80 4.23 -1.90 3.90
N LEU A 81 4.82 -3.02 4.33
CA LEU A 81 4.40 -4.36 3.95
C LEU A 81 2.94 -4.61 4.38
N TYR A 82 2.09 -5.13 3.51
CA TYR A 82 0.69 -5.43 3.82
C TYR A 82 0.53 -6.70 4.67
N TYR A 83 1.06 -6.65 5.89
CA TYR A 83 1.03 -7.70 6.90
C TYR A 83 0.70 -7.14 8.28
N PHE A 84 -0.02 -7.92 9.08
CA PHE A 84 -0.37 -7.66 10.48
C PHE A 84 0.15 -8.79 11.35
N PRO A 85 1.19 -8.58 12.18
CA PRO A 85 1.76 -9.63 13.02
C PRO A 85 0.84 -10.02 14.19
N GLN A 86 -0.03 -9.11 14.62
CA GLN A 86 -0.96 -9.33 15.74
C GLN A 86 -2.39 -9.15 15.22
N VAL A 87 -3.10 -10.27 15.11
CA VAL A 87 -4.46 -10.33 14.60
C VAL A 87 -5.41 -10.71 15.73
N GLY A 88 -6.60 -10.11 15.75
CA GLY A 88 -7.63 -10.35 16.76
C GLY A 88 -7.52 -9.47 18.01
N SER A 89 -6.43 -8.73 18.17
CA SER A 89 -6.32 -7.69 19.20
C SER A 89 -7.28 -6.54 18.92
N ASP A 90 -7.83 -5.93 19.98
CA ASP A 90 -8.69 -4.72 19.87
C ASP A 90 -7.97 -3.55 19.19
N ILE A 91 -6.65 -3.51 19.35
CA ILE A 91 -5.76 -2.53 18.73
C ILE A 91 -4.67 -3.28 17.96
N ALA A 92 -4.50 -2.93 16.69
CA ALA A 92 -3.37 -3.37 15.88
C ALA A 92 -2.50 -2.18 15.49
N GLN A 93 -1.19 -2.39 15.41
CA GLN A 93 -0.23 -1.36 15.03
C GLN A 93 0.52 -1.74 13.76
N LYS A 94 0.73 -0.75 12.89
CA LYS A 94 1.59 -0.83 11.70
C LYS A 94 2.47 0.41 11.66
N GLY A 95 3.73 0.27 12.08
CA GLY A 95 4.60 1.42 12.33
C GLY A 95 3.98 2.34 13.39
N SER A 96 3.84 3.63 13.07
CA SER A 96 3.17 4.62 13.94
C SER A 96 1.64 4.65 13.81
N SER A 97 1.07 3.91 12.86
CA SER A 97 -0.38 3.89 12.63
C SER A 97 -1.08 2.92 13.56
N VAL A 98 -2.15 3.39 14.19
CA VAL A 98 -2.98 2.62 15.13
C VAL A 98 -4.32 2.30 14.49
N PHE A 99 -4.65 1.03 14.43
CA PHE A 99 -5.90 0.52 13.89
C PHE A 99 -6.76 -0.08 15.00
N GLN A 100 -8.05 0.24 14.98
CA GLN A 100 -9.03 -0.28 15.94
C GLN A 100 -9.80 -1.43 15.32
N LEU A 101 -10.04 -2.50 16.08
CA LEU A 101 -10.92 -3.59 15.66
C LEU A 101 -12.37 -3.10 15.69
N VAL A 102 -13.05 -3.13 14.55
CA VAL A 102 -14.44 -2.65 14.40
C VAL A 102 -15.43 -3.76 14.04
N GLY A 103 -14.93 -4.99 13.82
CA GLY A 103 -15.78 -6.15 13.66
C GLY A 103 -15.06 -7.36 13.09
N GLU A 104 -15.82 -8.42 12.85
CA GLU A 104 -15.35 -9.63 12.20
C GLU A 104 -16.36 -10.05 11.12
N LYS A 105 -15.88 -10.45 9.95
CA LYS A 105 -16.73 -10.92 8.86
C LYS A 105 -16.00 -11.93 7.98
N ASN A 106 -16.63 -13.06 7.70
CA ASN A 106 -16.11 -14.10 6.81
C ASN A 106 -14.69 -14.57 7.20
N GLY A 107 -14.43 -14.76 8.49
CA GLY A 107 -13.12 -15.19 9.00
C GLY A 107 -12.01 -14.12 8.91
N CYS A 108 -12.38 -12.85 8.71
CA CYS A 108 -11.46 -11.71 8.74
C CYS A 108 -11.83 -10.74 9.85
N TYR A 109 -10.81 -10.27 10.57
CA TYR A 109 -10.90 -9.16 11.51
C TYR A 109 -10.85 -7.85 10.73
N ILE A 110 -11.76 -6.93 11.04
CA ILE A 110 -11.89 -5.65 10.34
C ILE A 110 -11.27 -4.57 11.21
N TYR A 111 -10.16 -4.02 10.73
CA TYR A 111 -9.40 -2.97 11.38
C TYR A 111 -9.64 -1.63 10.70
N GLU A 112 -9.98 -0.60 11.45
CA GLU A 112 -10.19 0.76 10.96
C GLU A 112 -9.11 1.71 11.47
N ASN A 113 -8.64 2.60 10.59
CA ASN A 113 -7.85 3.76 10.97
C ASN A 113 -8.37 4.99 10.23
N THR A 114 -8.55 6.09 10.96
CA THR A 114 -8.86 7.40 10.38
C THR A 114 -7.67 8.33 10.58
N GLN A 115 -7.24 8.97 9.49
CA GLN A 115 -6.17 9.97 9.51
C GLN A 115 -6.69 11.29 8.96
N HIS A 116 -6.23 12.37 9.56
CA HIS A 116 -6.49 13.74 9.10
C HIS A 116 -5.16 14.36 8.73
N PRO A 117 -4.59 14.04 7.55
CA PRO A 117 -3.30 14.56 7.14
C PRO A 117 -3.29 16.09 7.18
N VAL A 118 -4.42 16.71 6.82
CA VAL A 118 -4.72 18.14 6.95
C VAL A 118 -6.19 18.34 7.35
N SER A 119 -6.56 19.52 7.85
CA SER A 119 -7.90 19.80 8.38
C SER A 119 -9.06 19.57 7.41
N THR A 120 -8.80 19.60 6.11
CA THR A 120 -9.82 19.50 5.05
C THR A 120 -9.87 18.12 4.39
N VAL A 121 -9.01 17.20 4.80
CA VAL A 121 -8.88 15.86 4.20
C VAL A 121 -8.93 14.81 5.29
N SER A 122 -9.77 13.80 5.09
CA SER A 122 -9.83 12.62 5.95
C SER A 122 -9.59 11.37 5.13
N ILE A 123 -8.75 10.48 5.61
CA ILE A 123 -8.49 9.17 5.02
C ILE A 123 -9.01 8.13 6.01
N VAL A 124 -9.95 7.31 5.56
CA VAL A 124 -10.50 6.19 6.34
C VAL A 124 -10.04 4.91 5.68
N THR A 125 -9.30 4.10 6.44
CA THR A 125 -8.72 2.86 5.96
C THR A 125 -9.34 1.68 6.69
N TYR A 126 -9.81 0.68 5.94
CA TYR A 126 -10.26 -0.60 6.47
C TYR A 126 -9.37 -1.73 5.98
N TYR A 127 -8.85 -2.53 6.89
CA TYR A 127 -8.15 -3.78 6.60
C TYR A 127 -9.00 -4.97 7.03
N TYR A 128 -9.22 -5.92 6.13
CA TYR A 128 -9.92 -7.18 6.40
C TYR A 128 -8.88 -8.28 6.55
N VAL A 129 -8.33 -8.44 7.74
CA VAL A 129 -7.16 -9.26 8.04
C VAL A 129 -7.57 -10.68 8.41
N ASN A 130 -7.06 -11.68 7.69
CA ASN A 130 -7.31 -13.08 8.03
C ASN A 130 -6.39 -13.56 9.17
N SER A 131 -6.58 -14.80 9.62
CA SER A 131 -5.77 -15.38 10.70
C SER A 131 -4.28 -15.53 10.39
N SER A 132 -3.85 -15.45 9.13
CA SER A 132 -2.42 -15.48 8.78
C SER A 132 -1.76 -14.10 8.82
N GLY A 133 -2.50 -13.03 9.15
CA GLY A 133 -1.98 -11.66 9.17
C GLY A 133 -2.01 -10.97 7.81
N VAL A 134 -2.49 -11.64 6.77
CA VAL A 134 -2.59 -11.07 5.42
C VAL A 134 -4.00 -10.50 5.22
N PRO A 135 -4.13 -9.22 4.84
CA PRO A 135 -5.42 -8.66 4.43
C PRO A 135 -6.00 -9.41 3.22
N SER A 136 -7.23 -9.90 3.33
CA SER A 136 -7.99 -10.39 2.17
C SER A 136 -8.50 -9.24 1.31
N LYS A 137 -8.72 -8.09 1.94
CA LYS A 137 -9.20 -6.86 1.31
C LYS A 137 -8.71 -5.65 2.10
N ILE A 138 -8.38 -4.58 1.39
CA ILE A 138 -8.06 -3.26 1.95
C ILE A 138 -8.93 -2.23 1.25
N ILE A 139 -9.49 -1.28 1.99
CA ILE A 139 -10.28 -0.18 1.45
C ILE A 139 -9.69 1.12 1.99
N PHE A 140 -9.28 2.01 1.10
CA PHE A 140 -8.88 3.37 1.43
C PHE A 140 -9.91 4.33 0.83
N LEU A 141 -10.68 4.95 1.71
CA LEU A 141 -11.63 5.99 1.38
C LEU A 141 -11.03 7.32 1.71
N GLN A 142 -11.17 8.27 0.80
CA GLN A 142 -10.72 9.62 1.04
C GLN A 142 -11.81 10.63 0.85
N TYR A 143 -11.92 11.51 1.84
CA TYR A 143 -12.87 12.60 1.88
C TYR A 143 -12.14 13.93 1.85
N GLY A 144 -12.64 14.85 1.03
CA GLY A 144 -12.29 16.26 1.04
C GLY A 144 -13.44 17.09 1.58
N LEU A 145 -13.34 18.42 1.44
CA LEU A 145 -14.39 19.37 1.87
C LEU A 145 -15.79 19.04 1.35
N ASN A 146 -15.87 18.51 0.13
CA ASN A 146 -17.13 18.29 -0.59
C ASN A 146 -17.54 16.81 -0.65
N GLY A 147 -16.98 15.95 0.22
CA GLY A 147 -17.30 14.53 0.29
C GLY A 147 -16.21 13.62 -0.30
N LEU A 148 -16.60 12.43 -0.73
CA LEU A 148 -15.67 11.39 -1.22
C LEU A 148 -14.93 11.89 -2.48
N VAL A 149 -13.62 11.72 -2.49
CA VAL A 149 -12.73 12.11 -3.58
C VAL A 149 -12.16 10.88 -4.28
N SER A 150 -11.80 9.85 -3.52
CA SER A 150 -11.36 8.57 -4.06
C SER A 150 -11.77 7.38 -3.21
N ASN A 151 -11.90 6.23 -3.86
CA ASN A 151 -12.08 4.93 -3.24
C ASN A 151 -11.10 3.95 -3.88
N ASN A 152 -10.11 3.51 -3.10
CA ASN A 152 -9.12 2.54 -3.53
C ASN A 152 -9.38 1.22 -2.81
N THR A 153 -9.72 0.19 -3.55
CA THR A 153 -9.93 -1.16 -3.04
C THR A 153 -8.82 -2.08 -3.52
N TYR A 154 -8.23 -2.80 -2.59
CA TYR A 154 -7.19 -3.80 -2.80
C TYR A 154 -7.82 -5.13 -2.45
N VAL A 155 -7.82 -6.06 -3.39
CA VAL A 155 -8.33 -7.42 -3.18
C VAL A 155 -7.16 -8.35 -3.29
N LEU A 156 -6.95 -9.18 -2.28
CA LEU A 156 -5.90 -10.17 -2.30
C LEU A 156 -6.10 -11.07 -3.52
N TYR A 157 -5.10 -11.07 -4.40
CA TYR A 157 -5.11 -11.89 -5.60
C TYR A 157 -4.45 -13.24 -5.32
N ALA A 158 -3.24 -13.23 -4.76
CA ALA A 158 -2.50 -14.44 -4.41
C ALA A 158 -1.51 -14.19 -3.27
N SER A 159 -1.26 -15.21 -2.47
CA SER A 159 -0.17 -15.23 -1.50
C SER A 159 0.16 -16.66 -1.08
N ASN A 160 1.44 -17.01 -1.08
CA ASN A 160 1.88 -18.30 -0.55
C ASN A 160 1.90 -18.40 0.98
N LEU A 161 1.59 -17.30 1.69
CA LEU A 161 1.29 -17.33 3.13
C LEU A 161 -0.09 -17.92 3.44
N ILE A 162 -0.99 -17.94 2.45
CA ILE A 162 -2.36 -18.46 2.58
C ILE A 162 -2.49 -19.79 1.85
N ASN A 163 -1.97 -19.84 0.61
CA ASN A 163 -1.97 -21.06 -0.19
C ASN A 163 -0.55 -21.34 -0.71
N PRO A 164 0.19 -22.29 -0.10
CA PRO A 164 1.60 -22.55 -0.43
C PRO A 164 1.88 -22.92 -1.90
N SER A 165 0.87 -23.36 -2.67
CA SER A 165 1.03 -23.67 -4.09
C SER A 165 1.01 -22.45 -5.01
N GLU A 166 0.57 -21.28 -4.51
CA GLU A 166 0.48 -20.06 -5.30
C GLU A 166 1.86 -19.59 -5.77
N ARG A 167 1.85 -18.91 -6.92
CA ARG A 167 3.04 -18.28 -7.51
C ARG A 167 2.68 -16.86 -7.88
N ILE A 168 3.67 -15.97 -7.82
CA ILE A 168 3.52 -14.59 -8.28
C ILE A 168 3.02 -14.60 -9.72
N TYR A 169 1.96 -13.87 -9.99
CA TYR A 169 1.52 -13.62 -11.34
C TYR A 169 2.10 -12.28 -11.83
N PHE A 170 2.96 -12.35 -12.83
CA PHE A 170 3.49 -11.17 -13.50
C PHE A 170 2.97 -11.14 -14.94
N PRO A 171 2.04 -10.22 -15.30
CA PRO A 171 1.48 -10.17 -16.65
C PRO A 171 2.56 -10.00 -17.73
N SER A 172 2.37 -10.70 -18.85
CA SER A 172 3.22 -10.55 -20.04
C SER A 172 2.89 -9.28 -20.81
N GLY A 173 3.85 -8.77 -21.58
CA GLY A 173 3.64 -7.61 -22.47
C GLY A 173 3.63 -6.26 -21.76
N LEU A 174 4.05 -6.22 -20.49
CA LEU A 174 4.19 -4.97 -19.75
C LEU A 174 5.46 -4.21 -20.15
N HIS A 175 5.36 -2.90 -20.23
CA HIS A 175 6.47 -1.99 -20.47
C HIS A 175 6.96 -1.39 -19.16
N LYS A 176 8.26 -1.54 -18.87
CA LYS A 176 8.86 -0.90 -17.70
C LYS A 176 8.94 0.60 -17.95
N VAL A 177 8.36 1.37 -17.04
CA VAL A 177 8.42 2.84 -17.07
C VAL A 177 9.41 3.33 -16.02
N SER A 178 10.23 4.31 -16.39
CA SER A 178 11.06 5.03 -15.42
C SER A 178 10.14 5.84 -14.51
N GLN A 179 10.44 5.87 -13.21
CA GLN A 179 9.64 6.50 -12.16
C GLN A 179 9.28 7.98 -12.45
N THR A 180 9.93 8.64 -13.40
CA THR A 180 9.72 10.05 -13.74
C THR A 180 8.50 10.35 -14.63
N PHE A 181 7.90 9.37 -15.33
CA PHE A 181 6.79 9.64 -16.26
C PHE A 181 5.43 9.02 -15.86
N SER A 182 5.40 7.81 -15.32
CA SER A 182 4.14 7.11 -14.95
C SER A 182 3.69 7.43 -13.51
N LEU A 183 4.63 7.88 -12.66
CA LEU A 183 4.25 8.60 -11.45
C LEU A 183 3.44 9.82 -11.89
N ASN A 184 3.82 10.66 -12.85
CA ASN A 184 2.95 11.80 -13.22
C ASN A 184 1.53 11.45 -13.71
N ALA A 185 1.21 10.23 -14.16
CA ALA A 185 -0.19 9.86 -14.45
C ALA A 185 -0.92 9.37 -13.19
N PHE A 186 -0.34 8.41 -12.47
CA PHE A 186 -0.88 7.89 -11.21
C PHE A 186 -0.87 8.94 -10.10
N LYS A 187 0.20 9.72 -10.03
CA LYS A 187 0.44 10.92 -9.24
C LYS A 187 -0.31 12.12 -9.80
N ASN A 188 -0.74 12.29 -11.05
CA ASN A 188 -1.72 13.37 -11.33
C ASN A 188 -3.14 12.99 -10.87
N GLU A 189 -3.50 11.71 -10.87
CA GLU A 189 -4.74 11.21 -10.27
C GLU A 189 -4.68 11.19 -8.73
N VAL A 190 -3.52 10.90 -8.14
CA VAL A 190 -3.24 10.94 -6.69
C VAL A 190 -2.80 12.33 -6.19
N ASP A 191 -2.20 13.22 -7.00
CA ASP A 191 -1.82 14.62 -6.68
C ASP A 191 -3.05 15.51 -6.71
N ASN A 192 -4.07 15.16 -7.51
CA ASN A 192 -5.38 15.80 -7.41
C ASN A 192 -6.11 15.44 -6.11
N ILE A 193 -5.59 14.49 -5.32
CA ILE A 193 -6.32 13.94 -4.19
C ILE A 193 -5.49 13.95 -2.87
N VAL A 194 -4.20 13.63 -2.76
CA VAL A 194 -3.47 13.61 -1.44
C VAL A 194 -2.12 14.31 -1.41
N PHE A 195 -1.41 14.48 -2.52
CA PHE A 195 0.00 14.92 -2.43
C PHE A 195 0.23 16.44 -2.44
N SER A 196 -0.73 17.23 -1.93
CA SER A 196 -0.51 18.66 -1.77
C SER A 196 0.22 19.08 -0.49
N LEU A 197 0.47 18.22 0.52
CA LEU A 197 0.95 18.75 1.81
C LEU A 197 2.19 18.15 2.50
N ILE A 198 2.88 17.13 1.99
CA ILE A 198 4.24 16.78 2.48
C ILE A 198 5.03 16.17 1.28
N VAL A 199 5.67 16.94 0.39
CA VAL A 199 7.14 17.16 0.41
C VAL A 199 7.57 18.38 -0.46
N VAL A 200 6.69 19.13 -1.11
CA VAL A 200 7.09 20.35 -1.88
C VAL A 200 6.11 21.51 -1.68
N GLY A 201 5.74 21.78 -0.43
CA GLY A 201 5.29 23.11 -0.07
C GLY A 201 6.50 24.05 -0.02
N ILE A 202 6.54 25.05 -0.90
CA ILE A 202 7.59 26.09 -1.07
C ILE A 202 8.71 25.66 -2.07
N PRO A 203 8.42 25.56 -3.39
CA PRO A 203 8.84 26.65 -4.31
C PRO A 203 7.93 26.90 -5.54
N VAL A 204 6.76 26.28 -5.67
CA VAL A 204 5.87 26.50 -6.85
C VAL A 204 5.00 27.76 -6.70
N LEU A 205 4.65 28.16 -5.47
CA LEU A 205 3.94 29.43 -5.21
C LEU A 205 4.79 30.69 -5.49
N LEU A 206 6.11 30.56 -5.65
CA LEU A 206 7.00 31.66 -6.05
C LEU A 206 7.16 31.81 -7.58
N LEU A 207 6.71 30.84 -8.38
CA LEU A 207 6.79 30.92 -9.85
C LEU A 207 5.57 31.61 -10.49
N PHE A 208 4.43 31.70 -9.78
CA PHE A 208 3.23 32.39 -10.27
C PHE A 208 3.01 33.80 -9.70
N SER A 209 3.78 34.23 -8.69
CA SER A 209 3.75 35.63 -8.22
C SER A 209 4.69 36.56 -9.02
N LYS A 210 5.71 36.03 -9.71
CA LYS A 210 6.64 36.85 -10.50
C LYS A 210 6.13 37.22 -11.90
N LYS A 211 5.14 36.51 -12.44
CA LYS A 211 4.58 36.80 -13.77
C LYS A 211 3.56 37.94 -13.80
N LYS A 212 3.14 38.45 -12.63
CA LYS A 212 2.17 39.56 -12.52
C LYS A 212 2.81 40.94 -12.25
N TYR A 213 4.13 41.03 -12.10
CA TYR A 213 4.84 42.30 -11.84
C TYR A 213 5.73 42.82 -12.98
N ASN A 214 5.84 42.10 -14.11
CA ASN A 214 6.67 42.53 -15.25
C ASN A 214 5.89 42.88 -16.54
N ASN A 215 4.56 42.97 -16.48
CA ASN A 215 3.75 43.50 -17.59
C ASN A 215 3.14 44.86 -17.23
N ASN A 216 3.98 45.77 -16.73
CA ASN A 216 3.73 47.21 -16.68
C ASN A 216 5.06 47.93 -16.42
N SER A 217 5.95 47.94 -17.42
CA SER A 217 6.88 49.04 -17.70
C SER A 217 7.42 48.90 -19.11
#